data_AF-M0A7U1-F1
#
_entry.id   AF-M0A7U1-F1
#
_cell.length_a   1.000
_cell.length_b   1.000
_cell.length_c   1.000
_cell.angle_alpha   90.00
_cell.angle_beta   90.00
_cell.angle_gamma   90.00
#
_symmetry.space_group_name_H-M   'P 1'
#
loop_
_entity.id
_entity.type
_entity.pdbx_description
1 polymer ?
#
loop_
_entity_poly.entity_id
_entity_poly.type
_entity_poly.pdbx_seq_one_letter_code
_entity_poly.pdbx_strand_id
1 'polypeptide(L)'
;MTLADRIESFRTTLEEWLRGLYHGMFTHPAYEKIEQEAEDTEDAFMLACFPDAFGIPSPVSYYTAELLPYLEDEFSAWERRMWDRQSIVERKGHQYHF
;
A
#
# COMPACT_ATOMS: atom_id res chain seq x y z
N MET A 1 -19.27 -24.26 -41.23
CA MET A 1 -19.33 -23.71 -39.86
C MET A 1 -20.73 -23.18 -39.65
N THR A 2 -21.51 -23.88 -38.83
CA THR A 2 -22.90 -23.51 -38.58
C THR A 2 -22.94 -22.26 -37.70
N LEU A 3 -24.06 -21.52 -37.72
CA LEU A 3 -24.27 -20.35 -36.87
C LEU A 3 -24.13 -20.70 -35.38
N ALA A 4 -24.49 -21.93 -35.00
CA ALA A 4 -24.34 -22.44 -33.65
C ALA A 4 -22.87 -22.51 -33.21
N ASP A 5 -21.99 -23.05 -34.06
CA ASP A 5 -20.55 -23.17 -33.76
C ASP A 5 -19.90 -21.79 -33.55
N ARG A 6 -20.36 -20.78 -34.30
CA ARG A 6 -19.89 -19.40 -34.17
C ARG A 6 -20.32 -18.76 -32.85
N ILE A 7 -21.57 -18.99 -32.42
CA ILE A 7 -22.08 -18.45 -31.16
C ILE A 7 -21.37 -19.09 -29.97
N GLU A 8 -21.09 -20.38 -30.04
CA GLU A 8 -20.37 -21.11 -28.99
C GLU A 8 -18.92 -20.59 -28.84
N SER A 9 -18.18 -20.50 -29.96
CA SER A 9 -16.80 -19.97 -29.94
C SER A 9 -16.71 -18.52 -29.44
N PHE A 10 -17.70 -17.69 -29.77
CA PHE A 10 -17.77 -16.30 -29.29
C PHE A 10 -18.02 -16.25 -27.78
N ARG A 11 -18.90 -17.10 -27.26
CA ARG A 11 -19.20 -17.16 -25.82
C ARG A 11 -17.99 -17.60 -25.01
N THR A 12 -17.25 -18.61 -25.46
CA THR A 12 -16.03 -19.08 -24.77
C THR A 12 -14.97 -17.98 -24.74
N THR A 13 -14.74 -17.30 -25.87
CA THR A 13 -13.79 -16.19 -25.95
C THR A 13 -14.17 -15.04 -25.02
N LEU A 14 -15.47 -14.74 -24.90
CA LEU A 14 -15.98 -13.66 -24.06
C LEU A 14 -15.90 -14.01 -22.56
N GLU A 15 -16.15 -15.26 -22.16
CA GLU A 15 -15.98 -15.72 -20.78
C GLU A 15 -14.51 -15.66 -20.34
N GLU A 16 -13.57 -16.08 -21.20
CA GLU A 16 -12.13 -15.98 -20.92
C GLU A 16 -11.67 -14.52 -20.78
N TRP A 17 -12.14 -13.64 -21.67
CA TRP A 17 -11.85 -12.21 -21.61
C TRP A 17 -12.42 -11.56 -20.34
N LEU A 18 -13.67 -11.86 -19.98
CA LEU A 18 -14.29 -11.31 -18.78
C LEU A 18 -13.58 -11.79 -17.51
N ARG A 19 -13.13 -13.03 -17.48
CA ARG A 19 -12.37 -13.57 -16.34
C ARG A 19 -11.01 -12.90 -16.20
N GLY A 20 -10.29 -12.70 -17.32
CA GLY A 20 -9.03 -11.97 -17.34
C GLY A 20 -9.19 -10.50 -16.91
N LEU A 21 -10.22 -9.83 -17.43
CA LEU A 21 -10.55 -8.44 -17.09
C LEU A 21 -10.92 -8.31 -15.61
N TYR A 22 -11.78 -9.18 -15.09
CA TYR A 22 -12.19 -9.17 -13.69
C TYR A 22 -10.99 -9.38 -12.76
N HIS A 23 -10.12 -10.33 -13.07
CA HIS A 23 -8.93 -10.58 -12.26
C HIS A 23 -7.98 -9.38 -12.26
N GLY A 24 -7.67 -8.81 -13.42
CA GLY A 24 -6.79 -7.64 -13.52
C GLY A 24 -7.37 -6.39 -12.86
N MET A 25 -8.68 -6.15 -13.02
CA MET A 25 -9.32 -4.93 -12.55
C MET A 25 -9.63 -4.93 -11.05
N PHE A 26 -9.93 -6.08 -10.45
CA PHE A 26 -10.35 -6.14 -9.04
C PHE A 26 -9.28 -6.67 -8.10
N THR A 27 -8.51 -7.68 -8.51
CA THR A 27 -7.55 -8.31 -7.60
C THR A 27 -6.34 -7.40 -7.36
N HIS A 28 -5.82 -6.77 -8.42
CA HIS A 28 -4.60 -5.97 -8.32
C HIS A 28 -4.78 -4.68 -7.50
N PRO A 29 -5.84 -3.87 -7.72
CA PRO A 29 -6.01 -2.62 -6.95
C PRO A 29 -6.43 -2.87 -5.50
N ALA A 30 -7.08 -4.01 -5.22
CA ALA A 30 -7.44 -4.37 -3.85
C ALA A 30 -6.20 -4.71 -3.03
N TYR A 31 -5.26 -5.45 -3.61
CA TYR A 31 -4.01 -5.80 -2.93
C TYR A 31 -3.16 -4.54 -2.65
N GLU A 32 -3.03 -3.68 -3.65
CA GLU A 32 -2.24 -2.44 -3.53
C GLU A 32 -2.78 -1.52 -2.42
N LYS A 33 -4.11 -1.40 -2.30
CA LYS A 33 -4.72 -0.62 -1.21
C LYS A 33 -4.43 -1.19 0.17
N ILE A 34 -4.46 -2.52 0.31
CA ILE A 34 -4.18 -3.18 1.59
C ILE A 34 -2.72 -2.99 1.97
N GLU A 35 -1.81 -3.13 1.00
CA GLU A 35 -0.37 -2.88 1.20
C GLU A 35 -0.11 -1.44 1.62
N GLN A 36 -0.73 -0.46 0.93
CA GLN A 36 -0.60 0.95 1.30
C GLN A 36 -1.14 1.26 2.71
N GLU A 37 -2.26 0.65 3.12
CA GLU A 37 -2.79 0.82 4.47
C GLU A 37 -1.91 0.18 5.55
N ALA A 38 -1.27 -0.95 5.22
CA ALA A 38 -0.29 -1.58 6.11
C ALA A 38 0.94 -0.67 6.28
N GLU A 39 1.47 -0.12 5.18
CA GLU A 39 2.58 0.84 5.23
C GLU A 39 2.22 2.12 6.00
N ASP A 40 1.00 2.65 5.83
CA ASP A 40 0.54 3.83 6.58
C ASP A 40 0.47 3.56 8.09
N THR A 41 0.07 2.34 8.48
CA THR A 41 0.03 1.92 9.88
C THR A 41 1.45 1.81 10.46
N GLU A 42 2.38 1.25 9.69
CA GLU A 42 3.80 1.17 10.04
C GLU A 42 4.41 2.57 10.19
N ASP A 43 4.19 3.46 9.22
CA ASP A 43 4.69 4.84 9.24
C ASP A 43 4.19 5.60 10.49
N ALA A 44 2.92 5.40 10.88
CA ALA A 44 2.35 6.00 12.08
C ALA A 44 2.96 5.45 13.37
N PHE A 45 3.25 4.14 13.41
CA PHE A 45 3.94 3.52 14.53
C PHE A 45 5.37 4.04 14.67
N MET A 46 6.11 4.15 13.56
CA MET A 46 7.48 4.67 13.55
C MET A 46 7.52 6.14 13.99
N LEU A 47 6.55 6.95 13.56
CA LEU A 47 6.41 8.32 14.05
C LEU A 47 6.12 8.39 15.56
N ALA A 48 5.27 7.51 16.08
CA ALA A 48 4.96 7.48 17.50
C ALA A 48 6.17 7.07 18.35
N CYS A 49 7.01 6.20 17.82
CA CYS A 49 8.23 5.71 18.48
C CYS A 49 9.40 6.69 18.36
N PHE A 50 9.54 7.36 17.22
CA PHE A 50 10.69 8.23 16.91
C PHE A 50 10.28 9.63 16.41
N PRO A 51 9.43 10.37 17.14
CA PRO A 51 9.05 11.73 16.76
C PRO A 51 10.25 12.71 16.79
N ASP A 52 11.30 12.37 17.54
CA ASP A 52 12.55 13.12 17.60
C ASP A 52 13.23 13.22 16.23
N ALA A 53 13.02 12.26 15.33
CA ALA A 53 13.54 12.30 13.96
C ALA A 53 12.99 13.50 13.16
N PHE A 54 11.80 13.99 13.52
CA PHE A 54 11.19 15.20 12.96
C PHE A 54 11.43 16.45 13.80
N GLY A 55 12.29 16.37 14.83
CA GLY A 55 12.57 17.48 15.74
C GLY A 55 11.46 17.76 16.77
N ILE A 56 10.53 16.82 16.96
CA ILE A 56 9.49 16.91 18.00
C ILE A 56 10.01 16.17 19.24
N PRO A 57 10.47 16.88 20.28
CA PRO A 57 11.04 16.23 21.46
C PRO A 57 9.93 15.47 22.21
N SER A 58 10.09 14.15 22.34
CA SER A 58 9.18 13.29 23.09
C SER A 58 9.91 12.43 24.12
N PRO A 59 9.35 12.27 25.33
CA PRO A 59 9.91 11.33 26.31
C PRO A 59 9.78 9.87 25.86
N VAL A 60 8.90 9.58 24.89
CA VAL A 60 8.69 8.22 24.36
C VAL A 60 9.93 7.73 23.61
N SER A 61 10.56 8.61 22.83
CA SER A 61 11.75 8.33 22.02
C SER A 61 12.90 7.71 22.83
N TYR A 62 13.02 8.13 24.10
CA TYR A 62 14.03 7.58 25.00
C TYR A 62 13.77 6.11 25.35
N TYR A 63 12.51 5.74 25.59
CA TYR A 63 12.15 4.37 25.96
C TYR A 63 12.08 3.45 24.75
N THR A 64 11.65 3.96 23.60
CA THR A 64 11.54 3.19 22.36
C THR A 64 12.88 3.01 21.64
N ALA A 65 13.93 3.72 22.06
CA ALA A 65 15.29 3.50 21.55
C ALA A 65 15.77 2.05 21.72
N GLU A 66 15.28 1.34 22.74
CA GLU A 66 15.57 -0.09 22.94
C GLU A 66 15.00 -0.98 21.83
N LEU A 67 13.96 -0.52 21.13
CA LEU A 67 13.33 -1.23 20.02
C LEU A 67 14.09 -1.05 18.71
N LEU A 68 14.93 -0.02 18.59
CA LEU A 68 15.61 0.34 17.36
C LEU A 68 16.42 -0.81 16.72
N PRO A 69 17.16 -1.65 17.47
CA PRO A 69 17.89 -2.79 16.88
C PRO A 69 16.97 -3.86 16.26
N TYR A 70 15.70 -3.91 16.66
CA TYR A 70 14.72 -4.86 16.13
C TYR A 70 13.92 -4.27 14.97
N LEU A 71 14.01 -2.96 14.75
CA LEU A 71 13.27 -2.21 13.73
C LEU A 71 14.21 -1.57 12.72
N GLU A 72 15.47 -2.00 12.64
CA GLU A 72 16.50 -1.35 11.81
C GLU A 72 16.14 -1.35 10.32
N ASP A 73 15.61 -2.47 9.84
CA ASP A 73 15.20 -2.64 8.44
C ASP A 73 13.97 -1.79 8.11
N GLU A 74 12.94 -1.83 8.98
CA GLU A 74 11.73 -1.02 8.88
C GLU A 74 12.03 0.47 8.99
N PHE A 75 12.97 0.86 9.86
CA PHE A 75 13.41 2.24 10.02
C PHE A 75 14.07 2.76 8.74
N SER A 76 14.95 1.96 8.14
CA SER A 76 15.61 2.31 6.88
C SER A 76 14.62 2.38 5.72
N ALA A 77 13.61 1.51 5.69
CA ALA A 77 12.55 1.55 4.69
C ALA A 77 11.66 2.79 4.87
N TRP A 78 11.27 3.07 6.11
CA TRP A 78 10.50 4.23 6.49
C TRP A 78 11.20 5.55 6.15
N GLU A 79 12.49 5.68 6.47
CA GLU A 79 13.29 6.88 6.14
C GLU A 79 13.27 7.16 4.63
N ARG A 80 13.45 6.11 3.81
CA ARG A 80 13.36 6.21 2.35
C ARG A 80 11.96 6.63 1.88
N ARG A 81 10.90 6.06 2.47
CA ARG A 81 9.51 6.43 2.14
C ARG A 81 9.22 7.89 2.50
N MET A 82 9.76 8.37 3.62
CA MET A 82 9.55 9.74 4.10
C MET A 82 10.36 10.77 3.30
N TRP A 83 11.52 10.41 2.74
CA TRP A 83 12.32 11.32 1.92
C TRP A 83 11.59 11.85 0.69
N ASP A 84 10.74 11.03 0.08
CA ASP A 84 9.97 11.39 -1.12
C ASP A 84 8.67 12.17 -0.80
N ARG A 85 8.39 12.43 0.48
CA ARG A 85 7.14 13.01 0.95
C ARG A 85 7.34 14.38 1.57
N GLN A 86 6.41 15.28 1.30
CA GLN A 86 6.33 16.58 1.94
C GLN A 86 5.61 16.52 3.29
N SER A 87 4.69 15.56 3.46
CA SER A 87 4.00 15.38 4.74
C SER A 87 3.55 13.94 4.98
N ILE A 88 3.37 13.59 6.26
CA ILE A 88 2.88 12.26 6.69
C ILE A 88 1.44 11.99 6.21
N VAL A 89 0.65 13.04 5.98
CA VAL A 89 -0.77 12.95 5.58
C VAL A 89 -0.94 12.95 4.05
N GLU A 90 0.11 13.23 3.29
CA GLU A 90 0.07 13.38 1.83
C GLU A 90 -0.57 12.17 1.12
N ARG A 91 -0.20 10.95 1.54
CA ARG A 91 -0.76 9.70 0.99
C ARG A 91 -2.26 9.55 1.22
N LYS A 92 -2.74 9.95 2.41
CA LYS A 92 -4.17 9.92 2.74
C LYS A 92 -4.95 10.89 1.86
N GLY A 93 -4.37 12.04 1.50
CA GLY A 93 -4.96 12.96 0.52
C GLY A 93 -5.17 12.31 -0.86
N HIS A 94 -4.17 11.59 -1.36
CA HIS A 94 -4.26 10.89 -2.64
C HIS A 94 -5.27 9.74 -2.66
N GLN A 95 -5.39 8.97 -1.57
CA GLN A 95 -6.32 7.83 -1.50
C GLN A 95 -7.79 8.25 -1.43
N TYR A 96 -8.10 9.39 -0.80
CA TYR A 96 -9.47 9.84 -0.60
C TYR A 96 -9.97 10.86 -1.64
N HIS A 97 -9.16 11.20 -2.66
CA HIS A 97 -9.53 12.13 -3.73
C HIS A 97 -10.19 13.42 -3.21
N PHE A 98 -9.50 14.15 -2.33
CA PHE A 98 -9.85 15.55 -2.00
C PHE A 98 -8.93 16.52 -2.73
#